data_AF-A0AAW5ZVI8-F1
#
_entry.id   AF-A0AAW5ZVI8-F1
#
_cell.length_a   1.000
_cell.length_b   1.000
_cell.length_c   1.000
_cell.angle_alpha   90.00
_cell.angle_beta   90.00
_cell.angle_gamma   90.00
#
_symmetry.space_group_name_H-M   'P 1'
#
loop_
_entity.id
_entity.type
_entity.pdbx_description
1 polymer ?
#
loop_
_entity_poly.entity_id
_entity_poly.type
_entity_poly.pdbx_seq_one_letter_code
_entity_poly.pdbx_strand_id
1 'polypeptide(L)'
;APSGHREIDDRKPEDRQHIVINLHHRAVNNFPTALGAQAQALFAASRWQFDPLPLGEDGQSRYENTFVCVRRGVPLTPAFDPRIDFPPVEPFSAWVVAGQGEAVHCDEYGRIK
;
A
#
# COMPACT_ATOMS: atom_id res chain seq x y z
N ALA A 1 -14.69 1.45 28.31
CA ALA A 1 -16.17 1.44 28.31
C ALA A 1 -16.65 0.69 27.07
N PRO A 2 -17.79 -0.02 27.11
CA PRO A 2 -18.33 -0.69 25.92
C PRO A 2 -18.61 0.34 24.83
N SER A 3 -18.21 0.01 23.61
CA SER A 3 -18.23 0.90 22.43
C SER A 3 -19.63 1.11 21.85
N GLY A 4 -20.65 0.40 22.37
CA GLY A 4 -21.99 0.35 21.78
C GLY A 4 -22.11 -0.65 20.63
N HIS A 5 -21.01 -1.31 20.27
CA HIS A 5 -20.96 -2.35 19.23
C HIS A 5 -20.86 -3.73 19.88
N ARG A 6 -22.02 -4.39 20.04
CA ARG A 6 -22.13 -5.70 20.71
C ARG A 6 -21.08 -6.72 20.23
N GLU A 7 -20.88 -6.79 18.91
CA GLU A 7 -19.94 -7.74 18.31
C GLU A 7 -18.46 -7.51 18.66
N ILE A 8 -18.09 -6.29 19.04
CA ILE A 8 -16.73 -5.93 19.49
C ILE A 8 -16.64 -6.08 21.01
N ASP A 9 -17.68 -5.66 21.72
CA ASP A 9 -17.73 -5.66 23.17
C ASP A 9 -17.78 -7.07 23.78
N ASP A 10 -18.23 -8.09 23.03
CA ASP A 10 -18.26 -9.49 23.46
C ASP A 10 -16.91 -10.22 23.30
N ARG A 11 -15.92 -9.62 22.61
CA ARG A 11 -14.62 -10.26 22.30
C ARG A 11 -13.64 -10.19 23.46
N LYS A 12 -12.58 -11.01 23.49
CA LYS A 12 -11.48 -10.82 24.46
C LYS A 12 -10.75 -9.50 24.21
N PRO A 13 -10.10 -8.89 25.23
CA PRO A 13 -9.40 -7.61 25.05
C PRO A 13 -8.36 -7.61 23.92
N GLU A 14 -7.68 -8.74 23.73
CA GLU A 14 -6.70 -8.99 22.66
C GLU A 14 -7.34 -8.83 21.27
N ASP A 15 -8.53 -9.39 21.09
CA ASP A 15 -9.31 -9.41 19.85
C ASP A 15 -10.03 -8.09 19.53
N ARG A 16 -9.93 -7.11 20.43
CA ARG A 16 -10.45 -5.74 20.25
C ARG A 16 -9.39 -4.76 19.73
N GLN A 17 -8.14 -5.20 19.65
CA GLN A 17 -7.04 -4.38 19.16
C GLN A 17 -6.96 -4.44 17.63
N HIS A 18 -6.75 -3.28 17.02
CA HIS A 18 -6.69 -3.12 15.57
C HIS A 18 -5.41 -2.39 15.16
N ILE A 19 -4.90 -2.72 13.98
CA ILE A 19 -3.76 -2.05 13.34
C ILE A 19 -4.31 -1.30 12.13
N VAL A 20 -4.05 0.00 12.06
CA VAL A 20 -4.38 0.82 10.88
C VAL A 20 -3.43 0.46 9.75
N ILE A 21 -3.98 0.02 8.61
CA ILE A 21 -3.22 -0.39 7.43
C ILE A 21 -3.35 0.61 6.28
N ASN A 22 -4.37 1.48 6.34
CA ASN A 22 -4.54 2.59 5.43
C ASN A 22 -5.17 3.76 6.19
N LEU A 23 -4.66 4.96 5.98
CA LEU A 23 -5.20 6.19 6.54
C LEU A 23 -5.29 7.23 5.43
N HIS A 24 -6.51 7.69 5.17
CA HIS A 24 -6.79 8.88 4.42
C HIS A 24 -7.11 10.02 5.37
N HIS A 25 -6.45 11.15 5.15
CA HIS A 25 -6.56 12.33 6.00
C HIS A 25 -7.01 13.54 5.19
N ARG A 26 -8.02 14.25 5.69
CA ARG A 26 -8.49 15.53 5.18
C ARG A 26 -8.44 16.57 6.27
N ALA A 27 -7.84 17.72 6.00
CA ALA A 27 -7.88 18.86 6.91
C ALA A 27 -7.99 20.18 6.15
N VAL A 28 -8.57 21.16 6.83
CA VAL A 28 -8.62 22.56 6.40
C VAL A 28 -7.57 23.33 7.18
N ASN A 29 -6.64 23.96 6.47
CA ASN A 29 -5.64 24.84 7.08
C ASN A 29 -6.25 26.23 7.35
N ASN A 30 -5.77 26.91 8.40
CA ASN A 30 -6.17 28.28 8.73
C ASN A 30 -5.32 29.34 7.99
N PHE A 31 -4.89 29.07 6.76
CA PHE A 31 -4.08 30.02 6.01
C PHE A 31 -4.83 31.32 5.73
N PRO A 32 -4.13 32.46 5.63
CA PRO A 32 -4.70 33.68 5.05
C PRO A 32 -5.22 33.39 3.64
N THR A 33 -6.34 34.01 3.26
CA THR A 33 -7.06 33.72 1.98
C THR A 33 -6.15 33.74 0.76
N ALA A 34 -5.22 34.71 0.68
CA ALA A 34 -4.28 34.82 -0.44
C ALA A 34 -3.36 33.58 -0.55
N LEU A 35 -2.89 33.06 0.58
CA LEU A 35 -2.02 31.88 0.63
C LEU A 35 -2.81 30.59 0.35
N GLY A 36 -4.04 30.49 0.87
CA GLY A 36 -4.92 29.36 0.59
C GLY A 36 -5.23 29.20 -0.90
N ALA A 37 -5.52 30.32 -1.59
CA ALA A 37 -5.78 30.32 -3.04
C ALA A 37 -4.54 29.89 -3.84
N GLN A 38 -3.35 30.37 -3.48
CA GLN A 38 -2.10 29.96 -4.14
C GLN A 38 -1.79 28.49 -3.91
N ALA A 39 -1.97 27.99 -2.69
CA ALA A 39 -1.78 26.57 -2.39
C ALA A 39 -2.72 25.68 -3.21
N GLN A 40 -4.00 26.05 -3.31
CA GLN A 40 -4.98 25.30 -4.10
C GLN A 40 -4.61 25.28 -5.60
N ALA A 41 -4.14 26.41 -6.14
CA ALA A 41 -3.67 26.49 -7.53
C ALA A 41 -2.45 25.58 -7.78
N LEU A 42 -1.52 25.51 -6.82
CA LEU A 42 -0.37 24.61 -6.89
C LEU A 42 -0.79 23.14 -6.84
N PHE A 43 -1.74 22.76 -5.99
CA PHE A 43 -2.28 21.38 -5.96
C PHE A 43 -2.99 20.99 -7.26
N ALA A 44 -3.74 21.90 -7.88
CA ALA A 44 -4.36 21.65 -9.17
C ALA A 44 -3.31 21.46 -10.29
N ALA A 45 -2.21 22.23 -10.25
CA ALA A 45 -1.12 22.14 -11.21
C ALA A 45 -0.21 20.92 -11.01
N SER A 46 -0.07 20.41 -9.77
CA SER A 46 0.86 19.33 -9.45
C SER A 46 0.46 17.96 -10.02
N ARG A 47 -0.76 17.83 -10.57
CA ARG A 47 -1.38 16.56 -11.01
C ARG A 47 -1.38 15.48 -9.92
N TRP A 48 -1.27 15.85 -8.66
CA TRP A 48 -1.40 14.89 -7.56
C TRP A 48 -2.83 14.37 -7.60
N GLN A 49 -2.97 13.10 -7.96
CA GLN A 49 -4.26 12.41 -7.91
C GLN A 49 -4.54 12.11 -6.44
N PHE A 50 -5.39 12.92 -5.85
CA PHE A 50 -6.01 12.57 -4.58
C PHE A 50 -7.33 11.90 -4.91
N ASP A 51 -7.55 10.70 -4.36
CA ASP A 51 -8.88 10.11 -4.40
C ASP A 51 -9.85 11.08 -3.71
N PRO A 52 -10.95 11.47 -4.37
CA PRO A 52 -11.96 12.31 -3.74
C PRO A 52 -12.51 11.53 -2.54
N LEU A 53 -12.23 12.05 -1.35
CA LEU A 53 -12.71 11.43 -0.12
C LEU A 53 -14.23 11.55 -0.07
N PRO A 54 -14.94 10.52 0.43
CA PRO A 54 -16.35 10.68 0.75
C PRO A 54 -16.47 11.90 1.69
N LEU A 55 -17.36 12.83 1.34
CA LEU A 55 -17.68 13.94 2.25
C LEU A 55 -18.33 13.33 3.48
N GLY A 56 -17.75 13.56 4.66
CA GLY A 56 -18.44 13.29 5.92
C GLY A 56 -19.81 13.95 5.94
N GLU A 57 -20.77 13.31 6.61
CA GLU A 57 -22.20 13.64 6.58
C GLU A 57 -22.49 15.12 6.91
N ASP A 58 -21.63 15.75 7.69
CA ASP A 58 -21.85 17.10 8.21
C ASP A 58 -21.30 18.21 7.28
N GLY A 59 -20.40 17.89 6.33
CA GLY A 59 -19.77 18.85 5.42
C GLY A 59 -18.96 19.99 6.08
N GLN A 60 -18.92 20.06 7.41
CA GLN A 60 -18.35 21.16 8.21
C GLN A 60 -17.09 20.75 8.98
N SER A 61 -16.73 19.47 8.99
CA SER A 61 -15.55 18.98 9.69
C SER A 61 -14.26 19.52 9.07
N ARG A 62 -13.50 20.28 9.87
CA ARG A 62 -12.19 20.83 9.49
C ARG A 62 -11.07 19.80 9.50
N TYR A 63 -11.34 18.61 10.05
CA TYR A 63 -10.40 17.51 10.17
C TYR A 63 -11.19 16.21 10.10
N GLU A 64 -10.80 15.31 9.21
CA GLU A 64 -11.46 14.02 8.98
C GLU A 64 -10.41 12.95 8.65
N ASN A 65 -10.57 11.77 9.26
CA ASN A 65 -9.74 10.61 9.04
C ASN A 65 -10.62 9.42 8.64
N THR A 66 -10.40 8.90 7.45
CA THR A 66 -10.98 7.62 7.01
C THR A 66 -9.86 6.60 7.03
N PHE A 67 -10.00 5.54 7.81
CA PHE A 67 -8.95 4.53 7.95
C PHE A 67 -9.50 3.12 7.77
N VAL A 68 -8.67 2.26 7.18
CA VAL A 68 -8.90 0.81 7.13
C VAL A 68 -7.99 0.18 8.17
N CYS A 69 -8.56 -0.72 8.97
CA CYS A 69 -7.82 -1.44 10.00
C CYS A 69 -8.07 -2.93 9.91
N VAL A 70 -7.11 -3.70 10.41
CA VAL A 70 -7.21 -5.15 10.58
C VAL A 70 -7.02 -5.51 12.05
N ARG A 71 -7.51 -6.68 12.48
CA ARG A 71 -7.28 -7.16 13.85
C ARG A 71 -5.79 -7.37 14.10
N ARG A 72 -5.33 -6.99 15.30
CA ARG A 72 -3.97 -7.24 15.74
C ARG A 72 -3.70 -8.76 15.75
N GLY A 73 -2.57 -9.17 15.16
CA GLY A 73 -2.20 -10.58 15.00
C GLY A 73 -2.52 -11.18 13.63
N VAL A 74 -3.30 -10.50 12.79
CA VAL A 74 -3.47 -10.88 11.38
C VAL A 74 -2.19 -10.50 10.62
N PRO A 75 -1.57 -11.44 9.87
CA PRO A 75 -0.43 -11.13 9.01
C PRO A 75 -0.80 -10.04 7.99
N LEU A 76 0.01 -8.99 7.90
CA LEU A 76 -0.20 -7.90 6.93
C LEU A 76 0.35 -8.24 5.55
N THR A 77 1.34 -9.12 5.50
CA THR A 77 1.94 -9.56 4.25
C THR A 77 0.96 -10.51 3.53
N PRO A 78 0.56 -10.21 2.29
CA PRO A 78 -0.20 -11.16 1.48
C PRO A 78 0.56 -12.49 1.35
N ALA A 79 -0.17 -13.59 1.24
CA ALA A 79 0.45 -14.87 0.91
C ALA A 79 1.01 -14.81 -0.52
N PHE A 80 2.27 -15.24 -0.69
CA PHE A 80 2.89 -15.34 -2.00
C PHE A 80 2.16 -16.39 -2.85
N ASP A 81 1.71 -16.01 -4.05
CA ASP A 81 1.14 -16.90 -5.05
C ASP A 81 2.06 -16.93 -6.29
N PRO A 82 2.85 -18.02 -6.47
CA PRO A 82 3.77 -18.17 -7.59
C PRO A 82 3.14 -18.00 -8.97
N ARG A 83 1.82 -18.17 -9.11
CA ARG A 83 1.13 -18.09 -10.41
C ARG A 83 0.92 -16.65 -10.89
N ILE A 84 0.94 -15.69 -9.96
CA ILE A 84 0.65 -14.28 -10.23
C ILE A 84 1.80 -13.35 -9.82
N ASP A 85 2.56 -13.73 -8.79
CA ASP A 85 3.64 -12.89 -8.24
C ASP A 85 4.98 -13.12 -8.94
N PHE A 86 5.16 -14.25 -9.65
CA PHE A 86 6.27 -14.37 -10.59
C PHE A 86 5.97 -13.56 -11.85
N PRO A 87 6.93 -12.78 -12.35
CA PRO A 87 6.79 -12.20 -13.68
C PRO A 87 6.64 -13.34 -14.70
N PRO A 88 5.72 -13.23 -15.66
CA PRO A 88 5.59 -14.21 -16.72
C PRO A 88 6.92 -14.27 -17.49
N VAL A 89 7.51 -15.46 -17.57
CA VAL A 89 8.75 -15.69 -18.33
C VAL A 89 8.38 -16.39 -19.63
N GLU A 90 8.53 -15.70 -20.76
CA GLU A 90 8.43 -16.30 -22.08
C GLU A 90 9.78 -16.90 -22.49
N PRO A 91 9.80 -17.98 -23.30
CA PRO A 91 11.04 -18.50 -23.86
C PRO A 91 11.81 -17.40 -24.61
N PHE A 92 13.11 -17.26 -24.31
CA PHE A 92 13.99 -16.30 -24.98
C PHE A 92 15.33 -16.94 -25.33
N SER A 93 16.02 -16.37 -26.31
CA SER A 93 17.36 -16.81 -26.71
C SER A 93 18.43 -16.06 -25.92
N ALA A 94 19.46 -16.78 -25.48
CA ALA A 94 20.63 -16.23 -24.79
C ALA A 94 21.92 -16.76 -25.40
N TRP A 95 23.03 -16.05 -25.13
CA TRP A 95 24.36 -16.51 -25.49
C TRP A 95 24.96 -17.36 -24.38
N VAL A 96 25.53 -18.50 -24.75
CA VAL A 96 26.29 -19.34 -23.84
C VAL A 96 27.68 -18.73 -23.65
N VAL A 97 28.13 -18.59 -22.41
CA VAL A 97 29.42 -18.00 -22.03
C VAL A 97 30.29 -19.00 -21.28
N ALA A 98 31.60 -18.90 -21.48
CA ALA A 98 32.61 -19.67 -20.76
C ALA A 98 33.71 -18.75 -20.21
N GLY A 99 34.51 -19.25 -19.28
CA GLY A 99 35.66 -18.51 -18.76
C GLY A 99 36.71 -18.22 -19.85
N GLN A 100 37.62 -17.27 -19.61
CA GLN A 100 38.74 -17.06 -20.54
C GLN A 100 39.59 -18.32 -20.69
N GLY A 101 39.80 -18.75 -21.93
CA GLY A 101 40.57 -19.95 -22.25
C GLY A 101 39.78 -21.26 -22.15
N GLU A 102 38.50 -21.21 -21.79
CA GLU A 102 37.59 -22.36 -21.72
C GLU A 102 36.68 -22.37 -22.95
N ALA A 103 36.71 -23.46 -23.72
CA ALA A 103 35.88 -23.58 -24.93
C ALA A 103 34.43 -23.98 -24.61
N VAL A 104 34.22 -24.71 -23.51
CA VAL A 104 32.92 -25.21 -23.05
C VAL A 104 32.91 -25.20 -21.53
N HIS A 105 31.91 -24.55 -20.93
CA HIS A 105 31.67 -24.60 -19.48
C HIS A 105 30.42 -25.41 -19.17
N CYS A 106 30.55 -26.39 -18.27
CA CYS A 106 29.45 -27.22 -17.82
C CYS A 106 29.70 -27.68 -16.39
N ASP A 107 28.67 -27.64 -15.54
CA ASP A 107 28.80 -28.14 -14.16
C ASP A 107 28.52 -29.65 -14.04
N GLU A 108 28.66 -30.19 -12.83
CA GLU A 108 28.45 -31.63 -12.53
C GLU A 108 27.04 -32.13 -12.89
N TYR A 109 26.09 -31.24 -13.10
CA TYR A 109 24.70 -31.54 -13.45
C TYR A 109 24.38 -31.23 -14.92
N GLY A 110 25.36 -30.85 -15.74
CA GLY A 110 25.14 -30.56 -17.15
C GLY A 110 24.65 -29.13 -17.45
N ARG A 111 24.70 -28.20 -16.49
CA ARG A 111 24.15 -26.83 -16.67
C ARG A 111 25.18 -25.90 -17.30
N ILE A 112 24.71 -25.08 -18.23
CA ILE A 112 25.46 -24.03 -18.94
C ILE A 112 25.21 -22.65 -18.32
N LYS A 113 26.06 -21.67 -18.62
CA LYS A 113 25.90 -20.27 -18.22
C LYS A 113 25.93 -19.35 -19.43
#